data_AF-A0A2T7G2D7-F1
#
_entry.id   AF-A0A2T7G2D7-F1
#
_cell.length_a   1.000
_cell.length_b   1.000
_cell.length_c   1.000
_cell.angle_alpha   90.00
_cell.angle_beta   90.00
_cell.angle_gamma   90.00
#
_symmetry.space_group_name_H-M   'P 1'
#
loop_
_entity.id
_entity.type
_entity.pdbx_description
1 polymer ?
#
loop_
_entity_poly.entity_id
_entity_poly.type
_entity_poly.pdbx_seq_one_letter_code
_entity_poly.pdbx_strand_id
1 'polypeptide(L)' 'MTLVARLKVTLSDVEPQVLRRFDVPLKIKLNRLHDVIQAAMGWTD' A
#
# COMPACT_ATOMS: atom_id res chain seq x y z
N MET A 1 18.12 1.42 13.83
CA MET A 1 16.92 2.23 13.51
C MET A 1 16.38 1.76 12.17
N THR A 2 15.09 1.44 12.08
CA THR A 2 14.47 1.03 10.81
C THR A 2 13.90 2.26 10.13
N LEU A 3 14.34 2.53 8.89
CA LEU A 3 13.77 3.61 8.09
C LEU A 3 12.37 3.21 7.62
N VAL A 4 11.44 4.16 7.64
CA VAL A 4 10.03 3.97 7.28
C VAL A 4 9.69 4.86 6.10
N ALA A 5 8.95 4.32 5.14
CA ALA A 5 8.35 5.05 4.04
C ALA A 5 6.84 5.15 4.25
N ARG A 6 6.27 6.34 4.03
CA ARG A 6 4.83 6.56 4.00
C ARG A 6 4.33 6.53 2.56
N LEU A 7 3.50 5.56 2.23
CA LEU A 7 2.95 5.41 0.89
C LEU A 7 1.55 6.02 0.79
N LYS A 8 1.24 6.55 -0.39
CA LYS A 8 -0.10 6.97 -0.80
C LYS A 8 -0.47 6.15 -2.02
N VAL A 9 -1.48 5.30 -1.91
CA VAL A 9 -1.98 4.46 -2.99
C VAL A 9 -3.37 4.94 -3.39
N THR A 10 -3.59 5.10 -4.69
CA THR A 10 -4.87 5.52 -5.27
C THR A 10 -5.32 4.49 -6.28
N LEU A 11 -6.60 4.11 -6.23
CA LEU A 11 -7.21 3.30 -7.27
C LEU A 11 -7.53 4.20 -8.46
N SER A 12 -7.01 3.85 -9.63
CA SER A 12 -7.29 4.58 -10.88
C SER A 12 -8.68 4.21 -11.38
N ASP A 13 -9.28 5.10 -12.17
CA ASP A 13 -10.54 4.85 -12.90
C ASP A 13 -11.76 4.52 -12.02
N VAL A 14 -11.75 4.98 -10.77
CA VAL A 14 -12.86 4.81 -9.82
C VAL A 14 -13.29 6.16 -9.24
N GLU A 15 -14.59 6.42 -9.29
CA GLU A 15 -15.25 7.55 -8.64
C GLU A 15 -16.31 7.07 -7.63
N PRO A 16 -16.30 7.60 -6.39
CA PRO A 16 -15.35 8.57 -5.84
C PRO A 16 -13.94 7.97 -5.65
N GLN A 17 -12.91 8.83 -5.62
CA GLN A 17 -11.51 8.40 -5.50
C GLN A 17 -11.31 7.50 -4.27
N VAL A 18 -10.77 6.30 -4.50
CA VAL A 18 -10.32 5.40 -3.44
C VAL A 18 -8.84 5.63 -3.17
N LEU A 19 -8.53 6.06 -1.95
CA LEU A 19 -7.16 6.33 -1.50
C LEU A 19 -6.87 5.65 -0.17
N ARG A 20 -5.64 5.12 -0.03
CA ARG A 20 -5.10 4.55 1.21
C ARG A 20 -3.73 5.12 1.51
N ARG A 21 -3.43 5.34 2.80
CA ARG A 21 -2.11 5.76 3.29
C ARG A 21 -1.67 4.83 4.40
N PHE A 22 -0.45 4.34 4.32
CA PHE A 22 0.12 3.42 5.30
C PHE A 22 1.65 3.50 5.30
N ASP A 23 2.24 3.07 6.41
CA ASP A 23 3.67 3.11 6.67
C ASP A 23 4.28 1.70 6.50
N VAL A 24 5.41 1.60 5.81
CA VAL A 24 6.14 0.35 5.58
C VAL A 24 7.64 0.53 5.85
N PRO A 25 8.39 -0.54 6.17
CA PRO A 25 9.85 -0.48 6.18
C PRO A 25 10.37 -0.04 4.81
N LEU A 26 11.30 0.91 4.78
CA LEU A 26 11.88 1.43 3.52
C LEU A 26 12.50 0.33 2.66
N LYS A 27 12.98 -0.75 3.28
CA LYS A 27 13.59 -1.91 2.62
C LYS A 27 12.61 -3.09 2.40
N ILE A 28 11.30 -2.86 2.43
CA ILE A 28 10.30 -3.91 2.19
C ILE A 28 10.53 -4.54 0.79
N LYS A 29 10.44 -5.87 0.71
CA LYS A 29 10.50 -6.58 -0.59
C LYS A 29 9.21 -6.35 -1.36
N LEU A 30 9.29 -6.33 -2.70
CA LEU A 30 8.12 -6.05 -3.55
C LEU A 30 6.98 -7.06 -3.38
N ASN A 31 7.28 -8.35 -3.18
CA ASN A 31 6.23 -9.34 -2.90
C ASN A 31 5.49 -9.06 -1.58
N ARG A 32 6.20 -8.59 -0.54
CA ARG A 32 5.56 -8.18 0.72
C ARG A 32 4.81 -6.87 0.59
N LEU A 33 5.30 -5.96 -0.24
CA LEU A 33 4.57 -4.73 -0.54
C LEU A 33 3.26 -5.04 -1.27
N HIS A 34 3.25 -6.02 -2.18
CA HIS A 34 2.04 -6.51 -2.82
C HIS A 34 1.02 -7.01 -1.78
N ASP A 35 1.42 -7.89 -0.85
CA ASP A 35 0.55 -8.38 0.24
C ASP A 35 -0.06 -7.22 1.06
N VAL A 36 0.75 -6.20 1.37
CA VAL A 36 0.31 -5.02 2.14
C VAL A 36 -0.69 -4.19 1.36
N ILE A 37 -0.49 -3.98 0.06
CA ILE A 37 -1.44 -3.25 -0.79
C ILE A 37 -2.75 -4.02 -0.87
N GLN A 38 -2.71 -5.33 -1.11
CA GLN A 38 -3.89 -6.20 -1.13
C GLN A 38 -4.70 -6.04 0.16
N ALA A 39 -4.05 -6.19 1.32
CA ALA A 39 -4.70 -6.04 2.62
C ALA A 39 -5.25 -4.62 2.86
N ALA A 40 -4.51 -3.57 2.48
CA ALA A 40 -4.95 -2.17 2.65
C ALA A 40 -6.17 -1.82 1.80
N MET A 41 -6.35 -2.51 0.67
CA MET A 41 -7.48 -2.36 -0.23
C MET A 41 -8.66 -3.30 0.11
N GLY A 42 -8.45 -4.30 0.97
CA GLY A 42 -9.47 -5.31 1.30
C GLY A 42 -9.62 -6.38 0.22
N TRP A 43 -8.55 -6.65 -0.54
CA TRP A 43 -8.50 -7.65 -1.60
C TRP A 43 -7.86 -8.95 -1.13
N THR A 44 -8.03 -10.04 -1.89
CA THR A 44 -7.63 -11.41 -1.50
C THR A 44 -6.75 -12.11 -2.54
N ASP A 45 -5.86 -11.35 -3.19
CA ASP A 45 -5.03 -11.73 -4.36
C ASP A 45 -5.78 -11.66 -5.69
#